data_AF-A0A450YMM0-F1
#
_entry.id   AF-A0A450YMM0-F1
#
_cell.length_a   1.000
_cell.length_b   1.000
_cell.length_c   1.000
_cell.angle_alpha   90.00
_cell.angle_beta   90.00
_cell.angle_gamma   90.00
#
_symmetry.space_group_name_H-M   'P 1'
#
loop_
_entity.id
_entity.type
_entity.pdbx_description
1 polymer ?
#
loop_
_entity_poly.entity_id
_entity_poly.type
_entity_poly.pdbx_seq_one_letter_code
_entity_poly.pdbx_strand_id
1 'polypeptide(L)'
;MSKHSAVFSIPIIAMVALHGCAAVAPSVELMRIDEPRDLKGDEIDTFYLRESAIRIHASEKEDAPRIITQSLIRAHDDFKIGIRCADPFGVRTNLNLVKYENTALLKEIGVEVSDRRVELAGKVGTMVMSVARSVPRSVLENVRGRRELQPRALPKTIDVSGILRGIGREAKAGIDVGDGVTLDIGRAPPDAKSLAEFSFPITTSGLVYSACRPATVRFSHRGKRYEETVTVNDPGYLQRVSFPEKGKIVFHSECGVSVSSENVASGGNAGILLKMTSIIEGLADKAKGK
;
A
#
# COMPACT_ATOMS: atom_id res chain seq x y z
N MET A 1 17.43 -32.05 71.57
CA MET A 1 18.27 -30.91 71.11
C MET A 1 18.88 -31.34 69.78
N SER A 2 18.48 -30.89 68.57
CA SER A 2 18.11 -29.53 68.10
C SER A 2 19.13 -28.50 68.60
N LYS A 3 19.86 -27.70 67.80
CA LYS A 3 19.81 -27.28 66.37
C LYS A 3 21.22 -26.73 65.98
N HIS A 4 21.62 -26.40 64.74
CA HIS A 4 21.05 -26.39 63.38
C HIS A 4 22.22 -26.57 62.37
N SER A 5 21.99 -27.12 61.17
CA SER A 5 22.96 -27.00 60.04
C SER A 5 22.71 -25.70 59.27
N ALA A 6 23.77 -24.93 58.97
CA ALA A 6 23.67 -23.72 58.15
C ALA A 6 23.64 -24.08 56.65
N VAL A 7 22.46 -23.99 56.03
CA VAL A 7 22.31 -24.09 54.57
C VAL A 7 22.46 -22.69 53.97
N PHE A 8 23.51 -22.48 53.18
CA PHE A 8 23.71 -21.26 52.40
C PHE A 8 22.73 -21.23 51.21
N SER A 9 21.60 -20.56 51.39
CA SER A 9 20.67 -20.27 50.29
C SER A 9 21.25 -19.18 49.39
N ILE A 10 21.80 -19.57 48.24
CA ILE A 10 22.18 -18.63 47.18
C ILE A 10 20.88 -18.11 46.53
N PRO A 11 20.57 -16.80 46.56
CA PRO A 11 19.45 -16.28 45.81
C PRO A 11 19.77 -16.35 44.32
N ILE A 12 18.96 -17.13 43.58
CA ILE A 12 18.97 -17.09 42.12
C ILE A 12 18.49 -15.68 41.73
N ILE A 13 19.44 -14.81 41.38
CA ILE A 13 19.14 -13.52 40.75
C ILE A 13 18.47 -13.85 39.42
N ALA A 14 17.15 -13.63 39.36
CA ALA A 14 16.40 -13.75 38.14
C ALA A 14 17.02 -12.77 37.12
N MET A 15 17.64 -13.31 36.06
CA MET A 15 17.89 -12.55 34.85
C MET A 15 16.54 -12.10 34.31
N VAL A 16 16.12 -10.89 34.68
CA VAL A 16 15.10 -10.16 33.95
C VAL A 16 15.71 -9.92 32.58
N ALA A 17 15.34 -10.79 31.64
CA ALA A 17 15.72 -10.64 30.26
C ALA A 17 15.18 -9.29 29.78
N LEU A 18 16.11 -8.34 29.60
CA LEU A 18 15.91 -7.08 28.89
C LEU A 18 15.61 -7.42 27.42
N HIS A 19 14.39 -7.91 27.19
CA HIS A 19 13.78 -7.92 25.89
C HIS A 19 13.72 -6.45 25.47
N GLY A 20 14.62 -6.07 24.56
CA GLY A 20 14.64 -4.72 24.02
C GLY A 20 13.24 -4.37 23.53
N CYS A 21 12.79 -3.14 23.78
CA CYS A 21 11.47 -2.68 23.39
C CYS A 21 11.30 -2.83 21.88
N ALA A 22 10.70 -3.94 21.45
CA ALA A 22 10.15 -4.08 20.12
C ALA A 22 9.07 -3.00 20.02
N ALA A 23 9.34 -1.97 19.22
CA ALA A 23 8.44 -0.84 19.07
C ALA A 23 7.06 -1.39 18.67
N VAL A 24 6.02 -1.00 19.42
CA VAL A 24 4.72 -1.65 19.28
C VAL A 24 4.07 -1.17 18.00
N ALA A 25 4.03 -2.05 17.01
CA ALA A 25 3.29 -1.78 15.78
C ALA A 25 1.80 -1.57 16.11
N PRO A 26 1.16 -0.54 15.54
CA PRO A 26 -0.27 -0.30 15.72
C PRO A 26 -1.09 -1.50 15.23
N SER A 27 -2.20 -1.80 15.92
CA SER A 27 -3.04 -2.96 15.62
C SER A 27 -4.50 -2.54 15.44
N VAL A 28 -5.10 -2.95 14.34
CA VAL A 28 -6.53 -2.75 14.06
C VAL A 28 -7.24 -4.07 13.83
N GLU A 29 -8.52 -4.10 14.14
CA GLU A 29 -9.43 -5.07 13.55
C GLU A 29 -10.10 -4.44 12.33
N LEU A 30 -9.99 -5.11 11.18
CA LEU A 30 -10.74 -4.78 9.98
C LEU A 30 -11.93 -5.71 9.87
N MET A 31 -13.10 -5.17 9.55
CA MET A 31 -14.33 -5.94 9.41
C MET A 31 -15.05 -5.58 8.12
N ARG A 32 -15.76 -6.56 7.55
CA ARG A 32 -16.63 -6.36 6.39
C ARG A 32 -18.01 -5.92 6.89
N ILE A 33 -18.59 -4.93 6.21
CA ILE A 33 -19.91 -4.35 6.48
C ILE A 33 -20.67 -4.42 5.15
N ASP A 34 -21.53 -5.42 5.02
CA ASP A 34 -22.42 -5.60 3.87
C ASP A 34 -23.74 -4.85 4.09
N GLU A 35 -24.22 -4.83 5.35
CA GLU A 35 -25.47 -4.20 5.76
C GLU A 35 -25.28 -3.30 7.01
N PRO A 36 -26.17 -2.31 7.26
CA PRO A 36 -26.07 -1.44 8.44
C PRO A 36 -26.08 -2.17 9.79
N ARG A 37 -26.59 -3.40 9.85
CA ARG A 37 -26.62 -4.26 11.05
C ARG A 37 -25.26 -4.84 11.44
N ASP A 38 -24.28 -4.80 10.54
CA ASP A 38 -22.96 -5.38 10.78
C ASP A 38 -22.10 -4.45 11.66
N LEU A 39 -22.43 -3.14 11.65
CA LEU A 39 -21.85 -2.10 12.51
C LEU A 39 -22.02 -2.45 14.00
N LYS A 40 -20.96 -2.24 14.77
CA LYS A 40 -20.92 -2.38 16.23
C LYS A 40 -21.06 -1.04 16.96
N GLY A 41 -20.80 0.07 16.28
CA GLY A 41 -20.90 1.43 16.83
C GLY A 41 -19.64 1.90 17.55
N ASP A 42 -18.58 1.11 17.54
CA ASP A 42 -17.24 1.44 18.06
C ASP A 42 -16.14 1.40 16.97
N GLU A 43 -16.55 1.39 15.70
CA GLU A 43 -15.66 1.66 14.56
C GLU A 43 -15.06 3.07 14.64
N ILE A 44 -13.74 3.17 14.40
CA ILE A 44 -13.03 4.43 14.21
C ILE A 44 -13.58 5.15 12.97
N ASP A 45 -13.71 4.41 11.87
CA ASP A 45 -14.29 4.87 10.62
C ASP A 45 -14.62 3.66 9.69
N THR A 46 -15.33 3.93 8.59
CA THR A 46 -15.63 2.98 7.52
C THR A 46 -15.24 3.55 6.14
N PHE A 47 -14.79 2.69 5.22
CA PHE A 47 -14.41 3.09 3.87
C PHE A 47 -14.79 2.06 2.80
N TYR A 48 -14.93 2.50 1.55
CA TYR A 48 -15.04 1.62 0.39
C TYR A 48 -13.67 1.25 -0.17
N LEU A 49 -13.56 0.03 -0.68
CA LEU A 49 -12.47 -0.33 -1.58
C LEU A 49 -12.53 0.52 -2.85
N ARG A 50 -11.40 0.62 -3.54
CA ARG A 50 -11.30 1.30 -4.83
C ARG A 50 -11.52 0.33 -5.96
N GLU A 51 -12.23 0.76 -6.98
CA GLU A 51 -12.21 0.15 -8.30
C GLU A 51 -11.86 1.21 -9.35
N SER A 52 -11.57 0.75 -10.57
CA SER A 52 -11.18 1.64 -11.67
C SER A 52 -12.17 1.57 -12.83
N ALA A 53 -12.25 2.66 -13.59
CA ALA A 53 -12.65 2.68 -14.99
C ALA A 53 -11.52 3.30 -15.82
N ILE A 54 -11.41 2.99 -17.11
CA ILE A 54 -10.40 3.57 -17.99
C ILE A 54 -11.07 4.58 -18.92
N ARG A 55 -10.65 5.85 -18.91
CA ARG A 55 -11.13 6.88 -19.84
C ARG A 55 -10.10 7.19 -20.92
N ILE A 56 -10.49 6.98 -22.17
CA ILE A 56 -9.77 7.42 -23.38
C ILE A 56 -10.43 8.71 -23.86
N HIS A 57 -9.66 9.78 -23.99
CA HIS A 57 -10.18 11.08 -24.44
C HIS A 57 -9.13 11.86 -25.24
N ALA A 58 -9.57 12.79 -26.07
CA ALA A 58 -8.69 13.77 -26.69
C ALA A 58 -8.37 14.88 -25.69
N SER A 59 -7.12 15.35 -25.70
CA SER A 59 -6.64 16.52 -24.97
C SER A 59 -6.42 17.66 -25.95
N GLU A 60 -7.12 18.76 -25.72
CA GLU A 60 -7.08 19.99 -26.51
C GLU A 60 -5.92 20.91 -26.09
N LYS A 61 -4.71 20.34 -25.90
CA LYS A 61 -3.51 21.16 -25.69
C LYS A 61 -3.08 21.80 -27.01
N GLU A 62 -2.66 23.06 -26.91
CA GLU A 62 -2.73 24.06 -27.99
C GLU A 62 -2.01 23.70 -29.31
N ASP A 63 -0.97 22.86 -29.27
CA ASP A 63 -0.19 22.51 -30.48
C ASP A 63 -0.66 21.25 -31.23
N ALA A 64 -1.37 20.31 -30.58
CA ALA A 64 -1.91 19.12 -31.25
C ALA A 64 -2.90 18.33 -30.36
N PRO A 65 -4.04 17.86 -30.91
CA PRO A 65 -4.91 16.93 -30.19
C PRO A 65 -4.19 15.60 -29.93
N ARG A 66 -3.91 15.31 -28.65
CA ARG A 66 -3.32 14.05 -28.20
C ARG A 66 -4.40 13.18 -27.56
N ILE A 67 -4.40 11.88 -27.83
CA ILE A 67 -5.23 10.96 -27.05
C ILE A 67 -4.54 10.73 -25.70
N ILE A 68 -5.33 10.63 -24.63
CA ILE A 68 -4.87 10.33 -23.28
C ILE A 68 -5.76 9.22 -22.72
N THR A 69 -5.13 8.13 -22.27
CA THR A 69 -5.73 7.09 -21.44
C THR A 69 -5.48 7.40 -19.97
N GLN A 70 -6.52 7.37 -19.13
CA GLN A 70 -6.44 7.61 -17.69
C GLN A 70 -7.23 6.55 -16.91
N SER A 71 -6.71 6.18 -15.74
CA SER A 71 -7.46 5.42 -14.73
C SER A 71 -8.30 6.39 -13.90
N LEU A 72 -9.61 6.15 -13.83
CA LEU A 72 -10.55 6.88 -12.98
C LEU A 72 -10.89 6.02 -11.77
N ILE A 73 -10.71 6.53 -10.56
CA ILE A 73 -11.08 5.84 -9.33
C ILE A 73 -12.59 5.97 -9.09
N ARG A 74 -13.21 4.87 -8.65
CA ARG A 74 -14.58 4.82 -8.11
C ARG A 74 -14.59 4.03 -6.80
N ALA A 75 -15.69 4.17 -6.05
CA ALA A 75 -15.96 3.28 -4.91
C ALA A 75 -16.44 1.93 -5.44
N HIS A 76 -15.87 0.86 -4.90
CA HIS A 76 -16.44 -0.48 -5.01
C HIS A 76 -17.51 -0.58 -3.91
N ASP A 77 -18.78 -0.47 -4.30
CA ASP A 77 -19.91 -0.22 -3.41
C ASP A 77 -20.63 -1.48 -2.90
N ASP A 78 -20.22 -2.66 -3.37
CA ASP A 78 -20.72 -3.98 -2.91
C ASP A 78 -20.65 -4.15 -1.37
N PHE A 79 -19.65 -3.57 -0.69
CA PHE A 79 -19.49 -3.58 0.78
C PHE A 79 -18.53 -2.51 1.30
N LYS A 80 -18.59 -2.17 2.59
CA LYS A 80 -17.60 -1.32 3.29
C LYS A 80 -16.64 -2.14 4.14
N ILE A 81 -15.47 -1.58 4.39
CA ILE A 81 -14.53 -2.04 5.42
C ILE A 81 -14.63 -1.08 6.62
N GLY A 82 -14.94 -1.61 7.80
CA GLY A 82 -14.83 -0.91 9.07
C GLY A 82 -13.46 -1.13 9.71
N ILE A 83 -12.97 -0.13 10.44
CA ILE A 83 -11.72 -0.21 11.23
C ILE A 83 -12.05 -0.01 12.70
N ARG A 84 -11.61 -0.93 13.57
CA ARG A 84 -11.71 -0.83 15.04
C ARG A 84 -10.31 -0.88 15.66
N CYS A 85 -10.09 -0.24 16.81
CA CYS A 85 -8.84 -0.38 17.55
C CYS A 85 -8.70 -1.82 18.06
N ALA A 86 -7.53 -2.43 17.86
CA ALA A 86 -7.20 -3.75 18.40
C ALA A 86 -5.86 -3.71 19.16
N ASP A 87 -5.63 -2.61 19.88
CA ASP A 87 -4.39 -2.36 20.62
C ASP A 87 -4.26 -3.26 21.86
N PRO A 88 -3.05 -3.74 22.17
CA PRO A 88 -2.78 -4.41 23.44
C PRO A 88 -2.81 -3.44 24.63
N PHE A 89 -3.04 -3.97 25.83
CA PHE A 89 -3.17 -3.17 27.04
C PHE A 89 -1.98 -2.20 27.27
N GLY A 90 -2.30 -0.91 27.43
CA GLY A 90 -1.33 0.15 27.70
C GLY A 90 -0.71 0.82 26.47
N VAL A 91 -1.11 0.41 25.27
CA VAL A 91 -0.76 1.05 23.99
C VAL A 91 -2.01 1.75 23.43
N ARG A 92 -1.83 2.87 22.74
CA ARG A 92 -2.93 3.59 22.09
C ARG A 92 -2.53 4.05 20.69
N THR A 93 -3.08 3.39 19.68
CA THR A 93 -3.04 3.83 18.28
C THR A 93 -4.11 4.88 18.06
N ASN A 94 -3.71 6.02 17.50
CA ASN A 94 -4.64 7.03 17.00
C ASN A 94 -4.55 7.03 15.47
N LEU A 95 -5.68 6.83 14.80
CA LEU A 95 -5.79 6.87 13.34
C LEU A 95 -6.59 8.11 12.94
N ASN A 96 -6.05 8.88 12.01
CA ASN A 96 -6.75 10.02 11.40
C ASN A 96 -7.01 9.70 9.92
N LEU A 97 -8.25 9.33 9.59
CA LEU A 97 -8.62 8.95 8.23
C LEU A 97 -9.14 10.19 7.46
N VAL A 98 -8.48 10.50 6.36
CA VAL A 98 -8.87 11.57 5.43
C VAL A 98 -9.42 10.92 4.16
N LYS A 99 -10.63 11.30 3.77
CA LYS A 99 -11.31 10.85 2.55
C LYS A 99 -11.23 11.91 1.45
N TYR A 100 -11.55 11.54 0.21
CA TYR A 100 -11.89 12.56 -0.81
C TYR A 100 -13.27 13.14 -0.52
N GLU A 101 -13.43 14.44 -0.77
CA GLU A 101 -14.69 15.17 -0.58
C GLU A 101 -15.86 14.44 -1.25
N ASN A 102 -16.97 14.35 -0.54
CA ASN A 102 -18.22 13.70 -1.00
C ASN A 102 -18.07 12.20 -1.34
N THR A 103 -17.05 11.51 -0.81
CA THR A 103 -16.88 10.06 -0.97
C THR A 103 -16.53 9.38 0.36
N ALA A 104 -16.73 8.06 0.45
CA ALA A 104 -16.12 7.23 1.49
C ALA A 104 -14.85 6.51 1.00
N LEU A 105 -14.14 7.10 0.02
CA LEU A 105 -12.84 6.62 -0.45
C LEU A 105 -11.71 7.30 0.34
N LEU A 106 -10.81 6.48 0.90
CA LEU A 106 -9.62 6.98 1.58
C LEU A 106 -8.69 7.71 0.62
N LYS A 107 -8.13 8.82 1.11
CA LYS A 107 -7.09 9.64 0.47
C LYS A 107 -5.78 9.54 1.26
N GLU A 108 -5.85 9.63 2.58
CA GLU A 108 -4.71 9.56 3.49
C GLU A 108 -5.15 8.95 4.83
N ILE A 109 -4.25 8.21 5.51
CA ILE A 109 -4.41 7.82 6.91
C ILE A 109 -3.17 8.28 7.67
N GLY A 110 -3.35 9.21 8.61
CA GLY A 110 -2.35 9.50 9.64
C GLY A 110 -2.38 8.44 10.73
N VAL A 111 -1.21 8.06 11.23
CA VAL A 111 -1.02 7.06 12.29
C VAL A 111 -0.10 7.64 13.36
N GLU A 112 -0.53 7.57 14.61
CA GLU A 112 0.30 7.91 15.76
C GLU A 112 0.05 6.92 16.91
N VAL A 113 1.04 6.05 17.16
CA VAL A 113 1.07 5.20 18.35
C VAL A 113 1.64 5.99 19.52
N SER A 114 0.86 6.11 20.59
CA SER A 114 1.33 6.54 21.90
C SER A 114 1.51 5.31 22.79
N ASP A 115 2.76 4.91 23.00
CA ASP A 115 3.12 4.02 24.11
C ASP A 115 3.45 4.89 25.33
N ARG A 116 2.63 4.79 26.38
CA ARG A 116 2.81 5.54 27.64
C ARG A 116 3.96 5.02 28.51
N ARG A 117 4.78 4.09 28.01
CA ARG A 117 5.91 3.49 28.73
C ARG A 117 7.26 4.16 28.44
N VAL A 118 7.36 5.05 27.44
CA VAL A 118 8.63 5.70 27.04
C VAL A 118 8.43 7.18 26.69
N GLU A 119 8.23 8.02 27.70
CA GLU A 119 8.12 9.48 27.54
C GLU A 119 9.48 10.16 27.76
N LEU A 120 10.37 10.21 26.74
CA LEU A 120 11.42 11.24 26.55
C LEU A 120 12.28 11.01 25.28
N ALA A 121 12.33 11.96 24.34
CA ALA A 121 13.50 12.29 23.50
C ALA A 121 13.27 13.60 22.70
N GLY A 122 14.28 14.46 22.59
CA GLY A 122 14.15 15.84 22.10
C GLY A 122 14.30 16.06 20.57
N LYS A 123 13.76 17.18 20.08
CA LYS A 123 13.83 17.67 18.68
C LYS A 123 15.22 18.18 18.25
N VAL A 124 15.78 17.68 17.14
CA VAL A 124 16.56 18.33 16.03
C VAL A 124 16.60 17.32 14.84
N GLY A 125 16.62 17.63 13.53
CA GLY A 125 16.42 18.89 12.78
C GLY A 125 16.92 18.81 11.31
N THR A 126 16.38 19.68 10.43
CA THR A 126 16.84 20.08 9.07
C THR A 126 17.09 19.06 7.92
N MET A 127 16.42 19.31 6.77
CA MET A 127 16.85 19.15 5.35
C MET A 127 17.12 17.74 4.74
N VAL A 128 17.06 17.49 3.42
CA VAL A 128 16.28 17.99 2.25
C VAL A 128 16.57 17.08 1.02
N MET A 129 15.60 16.88 0.10
CA MET A 129 15.73 16.70 -1.38
C MET A 129 14.77 15.67 -2.01
N SER A 130 14.20 16.06 -3.15
CA SER A 130 13.53 15.21 -4.13
C SER A 130 14.54 14.68 -5.17
N VAL A 131 14.35 13.47 -5.70
CA VAL A 131 14.94 13.04 -6.98
C VAL A 131 13.93 12.20 -7.77
N ALA A 132 13.64 12.61 -9.00
CA ALA A 132 12.93 11.80 -10.00
C ALA A 132 13.94 11.10 -10.92
N ARG A 133 13.61 9.91 -11.45
CA ARG A 133 14.24 9.41 -12.69
C ARG A 133 13.46 8.32 -13.41
N SER A 134 13.83 8.12 -14.66
CA SER A 134 12.98 7.63 -15.76
C SER A 134 13.14 6.14 -16.11
N VAL A 135 12.22 5.71 -16.98
CA VAL A 135 11.98 4.37 -17.54
C VAL A 135 13.04 3.93 -18.58
N PRO A 136 13.30 2.61 -18.75
CA PRO A 136 13.68 2.00 -20.03
C PRO A 136 12.54 1.15 -20.64
N ARG A 137 12.44 1.11 -21.97
CA ARG A 137 11.27 0.62 -22.77
C ARG A 137 11.70 -0.46 -23.79
N SER A 138 10.72 -1.15 -24.40
CA SER A 138 10.77 -2.23 -25.43
C SER A 138 10.65 -3.66 -24.84
N VAL A 139 10.02 -4.65 -25.50
CA VAL A 139 9.88 -4.94 -26.95
C VAL A 139 8.43 -5.22 -27.40
N LEU A 140 8.14 -5.02 -28.69
CA LEU A 140 6.86 -5.32 -29.38
C LEU A 140 6.87 -6.72 -30.03
N GLU A 141 5.71 -7.37 -30.15
CA GLU A 141 5.45 -8.30 -31.26
C GLU A 141 3.97 -8.33 -31.72
N ASN A 142 3.70 -8.99 -32.84
CA ASN A 142 2.59 -8.69 -33.75
C ASN A 142 1.20 -9.21 -33.34
N VAL A 143 0.17 -8.37 -33.50
CA VAL A 143 -1.24 -8.80 -33.64
C VAL A 143 -1.88 -8.15 -34.88
N ARG A 144 -2.50 -8.96 -35.74
CA ARG A 144 -3.19 -8.51 -36.96
C ARG A 144 -4.65 -8.10 -36.67
N GLY A 145 -5.12 -7.08 -37.39
CA GLY A 145 -6.52 -6.90 -37.78
C GLY A 145 -7.51 -6.63 -36.66
N ARG A 146 -7.63 -5.36 -36.23
CA ARG A 146 -8.77 -4.90 -35.42
C ARG A 146 -9.32 -3.57 -35.94
N ARG A 147 -10.62 -3.34 -35.71
CA ARG A 147 -11.43 -2.26 -36.30
C ARG A 147 -10.99 -0.88 -35.76
N GLU A 148 -11.32 0.18 -36.49
CA GLU A 148 -10.93 1.56 -36.14
C GLU A 148 -11.90 2.19 -35.13
N LEU A 149 -11.37 2.89 -34.12
CA LEU A 149 -12.17 3.68 -33.20
C LEU A 149 -12.62 4.97 -33.89
N GLN A 150 -13.91 5.04 -34.23
CA GLN A 150 -14.49 6.21 -34.89
C GLN A 150 -14.33 7.48 -34.03
N PRO A 151 -14.01 8.66 -34.60
CA PRO A 151 -13.84 9.89 -33.84
C PRO A 151 -15.05 10.35 -33.02
N ARG A 152 -16.25 9.87 -33.33
CA ARG A 152 -17.49 10.15 -32.57
C ARG A 152 -17.63 9.33 -31.29
N ALA A 153 -16.76 8.35 -31.04
CA ALA A 153 -16.78 7.49 -29.86
C ALA A 153 -15.93 8.01 -28.69
N LEU A 154 -15.40 9.24 -28.77
CA LEU A 154 -14.64 9.88 -27.69
C LEU A 154 -15.50 10.95 -26.98
N PRO A 155 -15.39 11.11 -25.64
CA PRO A 155 -14.58 10.31 -24.73
C PRO A 155 -15.17 8.91 -24.48
N LYS A 156 -14.35 7.86 -24.57
CA LYS A 156 -14.77 6.49 -24.25
C LYS A 156 -14.38 6.18 -22.81
N THR A 157 -15.34 5.74 -22.00
CA THR A 157 -15.07 5.18 -20.67
C THR A 157 -15.33 3.68 -20.71
N ILE A 158 -14.30 2.90 -20.39
CA ILE A 158 -14.35 1.44 -20.27
C ILE A 158 -14.49 1.13 -18.79
N ASP A 159 -15.60 0.50 -18.42
CA ASP A 159 -15.71 -0.05 -17.08
C ASP A 159 -14.87 -1.32 -16.96
N VAL A 160 -13.86 -1.31 -16.09
CA VAL A 160 -13.02 -2.50 -15.87
C VAL A 160 -13.46 -3.32 -14.67
N SER A 161 -14.41 -2.85 -13.85
CA SER A 161 -14.91 -3.60 -12.68
C SER A 161 -15.49 -4.96 -13.09
N GLY A 162 -16.47 -4.96 -14.01
CA GLY A 162 -17.09 -6.18 -14.55
C GLY A 162 -16.13 -7.05 -15.35
N ILE A 163 -15.09 -6.47 -15.95
CA ILE A 163 -14.03 -7.22 -16.63
C ILE A 163 -13.19 -7.97 -15.58
N LEU A 164 -12.73 -7.28 -14.53
CA LEU A 164 -11.88 -7.83 -13.48
C LEU A 164 -12.60 -8.92 -12.66
N ARG A 165 -13.90 -8.78 -12.39
CA ARG A 165 -14.74 -9.85 -11.79
C ARG A 165 -14.66 -11.18 -12.56
N GLY A 166 -14.36 -11.15 -13.87
CA GLY A 166 -14.19 -12.32 -14.75
C GLY A 166 -12.73 -12.70 -15.06
N ILE A 167 -11.75 -12.23 -14.28
CA ILE A 167 -10.32 -12.51 -14.47
C ILE A 167 -9.71 -12.95 -13.14
N GLY A 168 -9.13 -14.15 -13.13
CA GLY A 168 -8.37 -14.64 -11.99
C GLY A 168 -7.05 -13.90 -11.77
N ARG A 169 -6.15 -14.53 -11.01
CA ARG A 169 -4.86 -13.93 -10.66
C ARG A 169 -4.01 -13.64 -11.90
N GLU A 170 -4.07 -14.53 -12.87
CA GLU A 170 -3.25 -14.51 -14.08
C GLU A 170 -3.58 -13.37 -15.05
N ALA A 171 -2.60 -13.04 -15.91
CA ALA A 171 -2.79 -12.07 -16.96
C ALA A 171 -3.78 -12.59 -18.02
N LYS A 172 -4.57 -11.67 -18.60
CA LYS A 172 -5.52 -11.96 -19.68
C LYS A 172 -5.37 -10.91 -20.77
N ALA A 173 -4.90 -11.34 -21.93
CA ALA A 173 -4.66 -10.49 -23.09
C ALA A 173 -5.85 -10.50 -24.07
N GLY A 174 -5.94 -9.46 -24.89
CA GLY A 174 -6.78 -9.43 -26.08
C GLY A 174 -8.28 -9.27 -25.84
N ILE A 175 -8.71 -8.85 -24.65
CA ILE A 175 -10.11 -8.62 -24.29
C ILE A 175 -10.67 -7.53 -25.21
N ASP A 176 -11.75 -7.83 -25.95
CA ASP A 176 -12.45 -6.84 -26.77
C ASP A 176 -13.42 -6.05 -25.87
N VAL A 177 -13.29 -4.72 -25.87
CA VAL A 177 -14.16 -3.81 -25.10
C VAL A 177 -14.97 -2.89 -26.03
N GLY A 178 -15.16 -3.31 -27.28
CA GLY A 178 -15.94 -2.63 -28.31
C GLY A 178 -15.18 -1.50 -29.01
N ASP A 179 -15.74 -1.04 -30.13
CA ASP A 179 -15.23 0.08 -30.94
C ASP A 179 -13.77 -0.07 -31.40
N GLY A 180 -13.28 -1.32 -31.52
CA GLY A 180 -11.89 -1.60 -31.87
C GLY A 180 -10.88 -1.34 -30.75
N VAL A 181 -11.35 -1.05 -29.53
CA VAL A 181 -10.50 -0.93 -28.34
C VAL A 181 -10.36 -2.28 -27.67
N THR A 182 -9.13 -2.56 -27.24
CA THR A 182 -8.76 -3.86 -26.69
C THR A 182 -7.90 -3.69 -25.45
N LEU A 183 -8.02 -4.63 -24.55
CA LEU A 183 -7.49 -4.54 -23.20
C LEU A 183 -6.70 -5.80 -22.86
N ASP A 184 -5.46 -5.62 -22.43
CA ASP A 184 -4.69 -6.64 -21.74
C ASP A 184 -4.64 -6.27 -20.26
N ILE A 185 -5.06 -7.18 -19.38
CA ILE A 185 -4.92 -7.04 -17.93
C ILE A 185 -3.74 -7.91 -17.47
N GLY A 186 -2.76 -7.30 -16.80
CA GLY A 186 -1.62 -8.01 -16.23
C GLY A 186 -1.98 -8.87 -15.01
N ARG A 187 -1.03 -9.65 -14.52
CA ARG A 187 -1.20 -10.49 -13.32
C ARG A 187 -1.47 -9.60 -12.09
N ALA A 188 -2.28 -10.08 -11.15
CA ALA A 188 -2.36 -9.50 -9.81
C ALA A 188 -1.01 -9.60 -9.07
N PRO A 189 -0.64 -8.61 -8.23
CA PRO A 189 0.63 -8.62 -7.48
C PRO A 189 0.86 -9.92 -6.69
N PRO A 190 2.12 -10.35 -6.48
CA PRO A 190 2.44 -11.62 -5.81
C PRO A 190 2.08 -11.64 -4.32
N ASP A 191 2.05 -10.47 -3.69
CA ASP A 191 1.64 -10.24 -2.29
C ASP A 191 0.11 -10.07 -2.13
N ALA A 192 -0.62 -9.86 -3.22
CA ALA A 192 -2.07 -9.76 -3.19
C ALA A 192 -2.72 -11.13 -2.91
N LYS A 193 -3.81 -11.13 -2.14
CA LYS A 193 -4.66 -12.29 -1.88
C LYS A 193 -6.05 -12.04 -2.43
N SER A 194 -6.77 -13.06 -2.88
CA SER A 194 -8.16 -12.87 -3.29
C SER A 194 -9.00 -12.38 -2.11
N LEU A 195 -9.98 -11.51 -2.37
CA LEU A 195 -10.96 -11.07 -1.36
C LEU A 195 -11.63 -12.27 -0.65
N ALA A 196 -11.85 -13.37 -1.36
CA ALA A 196 -12.43 -14.60 -0.82
C ALA A 196 -11.51 -15.37 0.16
N GLU A 197 -10.21 -15.06 0.19
CA GLU A 197 -9.24 -15.61 1.15
C GLU A 197 -9.26 -14.86 2.50
N PHE A 198 -9.98 -13.74 2.62
CA PHE A 198 -10.07 -12.96 3.86
C PHE A 198 -11.32 -13.31 4.66
N SER A 199 -11.12 -14.07 5.73
CA SER A 199 -12.15 -14.33 6.75
C SER A 199 -12.27 -13.14 7.70
N PHE A 200 -13.11 -12.15 7.37
CA PHE A 200 -13.40 -11.02 8.25
C PHE A 200 -14.21 -11.47 9.50
N PRO A 201 -14.02 -10.85 10.69
CA PRO A 201 -13.04 -9.79 10.97
C PRO A 201 -11.60 -10.31 11.06
N ILE A 202 -10.63 -9.44 10.74
CA ILE A 202 -9.19 -9.74 10.79
C ILE A 202 -8.44 -8.74 11.64
N THR A 203 -7.62 -9.21 12.59
CA THR A 203 -6.67 -8.37 13.31
C THR A 203 -5.36 -8.25 12.53
N THR A 204 -4.86 -7.03 12.32
CA THR A 204 -3.68 -6.78 11.48
C THR A 204 -2.97 -5.46 11.83
N SER A 205 -1.65 -5.43 11.68
CA SER A 205 -0.82 -4.23 11.87
C SER A 205 -0.69 -3.38 10.60
N GLY A 206 -1.78 -3.25 9.85
CA GLY A 206 -1.78 -2.60 8.55
C GLY A 206 -3.14 -2.59 7.88
N LEU A 207 -3.30 -1.69 6.92
CA LEU A 207 -4.51 -1.50 6.14
C LEU A 207 -4.54 -2.44 4.93
N VAL A 208 -5.74 -2.89 4.53
CA VAL A 208 -5.96 -3.53 3.23
C VAL A 208 -6.50 -2.54 2.20
N TYR A 209 -6.10 -2.70 0.94
CA TYR A 209 -6.58 -1.92 -0.18
C TYR A 209 -6.63 -2.78 -1.46
N SER A 210 -7.41 -2.35 -2.45
CA SER A 210 -7.54 -3.02 -3.74
C SER A 210 -6.20 -3.17 -4.45
N ALA A 211 -5.89 -4.35 -4.95
CA ALA A 211 -4.61 -4.62 -5.58
C ALA A 211 -4.44 -3.87 -6.91
N CYS A 212 -3.21 -3.47 -7.21
CA CYS A 212 -2.91 -2.74 -8.44
C CYS A 212 -2.50 -3.66 -9.59
N ARG A 213 -3.22 -3.60 -10.71
CA ARG A 213 -2.90 -4.34 -11.93
C ARG A 213 -2.54 -3.37 -13.06
N PRO A 214 -1.50 -3.65 -13.87
CA PRO A 214 -1.29 -2.90 -15.09
C PRO A 214 -2.35 -3.32 -16.12
N ALA A 215 -2.91 -2.35 -16.82
CA ALA A 215 -3.91 -2.53 -17.88
C ALA A 215 -3.41 -1.83 -19.16
N THR A 216 -3.07 -2.60 -20.18
CA THR A 216 -2.59 -2.08 -21.47
C THR A 216 -3.75 -1.98 -22.44
N VAL A 217 -4.04 -0.76 -22.86
CA VAL A 217 -5.10 -0.44 -23.81
C VAL A 217 -4.49 -0.28 -25.19
N ARG A 218 -4.98 -1.05 -26.17
CA ARG A 218 -4.61 -0.92 -27.58
C ARG A 218 -5.82 -0.58 -28.45
N PHE A 219 -5.68 0.44 -29.29
CA PHE A 219 -6.68 0.87 -30.26
C PHE A 219 -6.02 1.57 -31.46
N SER A 220 -6.79 1.81 -32.52
CA SER A 220 -6.36 2.64 -33.66
C SER A 220 -7.32 3.80 -33.87
N HIS A 221 -6.76 4.99 -34.12
CA HIS A 221 -7.52 6.23 -34.33
C HIS A 221 -6.84 7.09 -35.41
N ARG A 222 -7.58 7.47 -36.47
CA ARG A 222 -7.07 8.25 -37.62
C ARG A 222 -5.83 7.58 -38.25
N GLY A 223 -5.89 6.26 -38.45
CA GLY A 223 -4.78 5.45 -38.97
C GLY A 223 -3.55 5.30 -38.05
N LYS A 224 -3.50 5.98 -36.88
CA LYS A 224 -2.42 5.82 -35.90
C LYS A 224 -2.78 4.76 -34.86
N ARG A 225 -1.80 3.94 -34.47
CA ARG A 225 -1.93 2.95 -33.39
C ARG A 225 -1.54 3.58 -32.06
N TYR A 226 -2.32 3.29 -31.03
CA TYR A 226 -2.08 3.71 -29.66
C TYR A 226 -1.96 2.47 -28.77
N GLU A 227 -0.96 2.46 -27.91
CA GLU A 227 -0.72 1.44 -26.88
C GLU A 227 -0.26 2.17 -25.61
N GLU A 228 -1.14 2.23 -24.62
CA GLU A 228 -0.92 2.94 -23.36
C GLU A 228 -1.22 2.00 -22.20
N THR A 229 -0.34 1.95 -21.20
CA THR A 229 -0.53 1.15 -19.99
C THR A 229 -0.87 2.07 -18.83
N VAL A 230 -2.00 1.82 -18.19
CA VAL A 230 -2.47 2.52 -16.97
C VAL A 230 -2.57 1.53 -15.82
N THR A 231 -2.57 2.02 -14.58
CA THR A 231 -2.76 1.16 -13.40
C THR A 231 -4.23 1.16 -12.97
N VAL A 232 -4.81 -0.02 -12.78
CA VAL A 232 -6.21 -0.20 -12.34
C VAL A 232 -6.29 -0.86 -10.98
N ASN A 233 -7.27 -0.44 -10.17
CA ASN A 233 -7.60 -1.04 -8.88
C ASN A 233 -8.49 -2.27 -9.12
N ASP A 234 -8.06 -3.43 -8.63
CA ASP A 234 -8.83 -4.68 -8.67
C ASP A 234 -9.33 -5.00 -7.25
N PRO A 235 -10.63 -4.78 -6.93
CA PRO A 235 -11.18 -5.06 -5.61
C PRO A 235 -11.35 -6.57 -5.33
N GLY A 236 -11.23 -7.43 -6.35
CA GLY A 236 -11.25 -8.89 -6.19
C GLY A 236 -9.99 -9.46 -5.54
N TYR A 237 -8.93 -8.64 -5.43
CA TYR A 237 -7.67 -8.96 -4.76
C TYR A 237 -7.29 -7.82 -3.82
N LEU A 238 -6.89 -8.13 -2.58
CA LEU A 238 -6.43 -7.14 -1.62
C LEU A 238 -4.92 -7.26 -1.40
N GLN A 239 -4.25 -6.11 -1.38
CA GLN A 239 -2.89 -5.96 -0.86
C GLN A 239 -2.95 -5.36 0.55
N ARG A 240 -1.95 -5.66 1.37
CA ARG A 240 -1.80 -5.07 2.71
C ARG A 240 -0.60 -4.14 2.75
N VAL A 241 -0.82 -2.94 3.27
CA VAL A 241 0.24 -1.99 3.63
C VAL A 241 0.38 -1.93 5.14
N SER A 242 1.59 -2.15 5.67
CA SER A 242 1.85 -2.01 7.11
C SER A 242 1.67 -0.56 7.54
N PHE A 243 1.07 -0.34 8.71
CA PHE A 243 1.05 0.98 9.32
C PHE A 243 2.45 1.36 9.83
N PRO A 244 2.88 2.63 9.70
CA PRO A 244 4.05 3.12 10.41
C PRO A 244 3.71 3.32 11.89
N GLU A 245 4.70 3.23 12.78
CA GLU A 245 4.54 3.55 14.22
C GLU A 245 4.08 5.00 14.43
N LYS A 246 4.66 5.91 13.63
CA LYS A 246 4.21 7.29 13.47
C LYS A 246 4.39 7.73 12.02
N GLY A 247 3.44 8.48 11.48
CA GLY A 247 3.50 9.02 10.13
C GLY A 247 2.18 8.83 9.39
N LYS A 248 2.24 8.45 8.11
CA LYS A 248 1.03 8.30 7.29
C LYS A 248 1.14 7.36 6.10
N ILE A 249 -0.03 6.91 5.64
CA ILE A 249 -0.25 6.19 4.39
C ILE A 249 -1.01 7.12 3.45
N VAL A 250 -0.43 7.47 2.31
CA VAL A 250 -1.06 8.28 1.26
C VAL A 250 -1.45 7.39 0.09
N PHE A 251 -2.68 7.50 -0.38
CA PHE A 251 -3.12 6.80 -1.58
C PHE A 251 -2.93 7.66 -2.83
N HIS A 252 -2.42 7.04 -3.91
CA HIS A 252 -2.19 7.73 -5.18
C HIS A 252 -3.49 7.96 -5.97
N SER A 253 -3.44 8.85 -6.96
CA SER A 253 -4.60 9.23 -7.80
C SER A 253 -5.01 8.18 -8.84
N GLU A 254 -4.17 7.17 -9.11
CA GLU A 254 -4.50 6.05 -9.99
C GLU A 254 -4.72 4.77 -9.20
N CYS A 255 -3.66 4.21 -8.62
CA CYS A 255 -3.72 3.04 -7.75
C CYS A 255 -2.52 3.04 -6.79
N GLY A 256 -2.68 2.33 -5.67
CA GLY A 256 -1.58 2.04 -4.75
C GLY A 256 -1.37 3.12 -3.70
N VAL A 257 -0.39 2.87 -2.83
CA VAL A 257 -0.14 3.63 -1.62
C VAL A 257 1.35 3.89 -1.43
N SER A 258 1.67 4.95 -0.70
CA SER A 258 3.00 5.19 -0.15
C SER A 258 2.91 5.40 1.35
N VAL A 259 3.84 4.79 2.09
CA VAL A 259 4.01 5.01 3.53
C VAL A 259 5.15 6.00 3.73
N SER A 260 4.90 7.03 4.52
CA SER A 260 5.95 7.89 5.07
C SER A 260 5.94 7.76 6.58
N SER A 261 7.01 7.23 7.14
CA SER A 261 7.21 7.20 8.59
C SER A 261 7.86 8.51 9.07
N GLU A 262 7.40 9.01 10.21
CA GLU A 262 8.16 9.98 10.99
C GLU A 262 9.19 9.24 11.83
N ASN A 263 10.40 9.78 11.95
CA ASN A 263 11.47 9.12 12.70
C ASN A 263 11.14 9.10 14.20
N VAL A 264 10.73 7.93 14.71
CA VAL A 264 10.71 7.64 16.15
C VAL A 264 12.17 7.43 16.57
N ALA A 265 12.71 8.34 17.38
CA ALA A 265 14.10 8.29 17.81
C ALA A 265 14.32 7.15 18.81
N SER A 266 14.65 5.95 18.31
CA SER A 266 14.94 4.79 19.15
C SER A 266 16.30 4.92 19.85
N GLY A 267 16.27 5.16 21.16
CA GLY A 267 17.46 5.14 22.01
C GLY A 267 17.95 3.72 22.26
N GLY A 268 18.95 3.27 21.50
CA GLY A 268 19.56 1.96 21.69
C GLY A 268 20.93 1.81 21.02
N ASN A 269 22.00 1.85 21.82
CA ASN A 269 23.38 1.50 21.44
C ASN A 269 24.11 2.40 20.42
N ALA A 270 24.31 3.67 20.79
CA ALA A 270 25.41 4.52 20.29
C ALA A 270 26.83 4.02 20.72
N GLY A 271 27.03 2.71 20.84
CA GLY A 271 28.27 2.05 21.28
C GLY A 271 28.68 0.83 20.43
N ILE A 272 27.86 0.42 19.45
CA ILE A 272 28.19 -0.69 18.54
C ILE A 272 28.60 -0.19 17.15
N LEU A 273 28.01 0.89 16.65
CA LEU A 273 28.35 1.44 15.32
C LEU A 273 29.77 2.06 15.28
N LEU A 274 30.31 2.50 16.42
CA LEU A 274 31.71 2.96 16.55
C LEU A 274 32.76 1.82 16.56
N LYS A 275 32.34 0.55 16.47
CA LYS A 275 33.25 -0.61 16.32
C LYS A 275 33.32 -1.18 14.90
N MET A 276 32.47 -0.75 13.96
CA MET A 276 32.61 -1.17 12.55
C MET A 276 33.47 -0.23 11.72
N THR A 277 33.50 1.07 12.01
CA THR A 277 34.37 2.04 11.31
C THR A 277 35.86 1.77 11.56
N SER A 278 36.26 1.45 12.80
CA SER A 278 37.66 1.10 13.13
C SER A 278 38.13 -0.24 12.55
N ILE A 279 37.22 -1.15 12.19
CA ILE A 279 37.56 -2.40 11.47
C ILE A 279 37.77 -2.14 9.98
N ILE A 280 37.05 -1.17 9.38
CA ILE A 280 37.20 -0.86 7.95
C ILE A 280 38.50 -0.10 7.68
N GLU A 281 38.89 0.86 8.53
CA GLU A 281 40.18 1.55 8.40
C GLU A 281 41.37 0.59 8.60
N GLY A 282 41.30 -0.31 9.58
CA GLY A 282 42.33 -1.34 9.81
C GLY A 282 42.48 -2.39 8.69
N LEU A 283 41.48 -2.53 7.82
CA LEU A 283 41.55 -3.40 6.63
C LEU A 283 42.02 -2.65 5.38
N ALA A 284 41.78 -1.34 5.28
CA ALA A 284 42.22 -0.52 4.15
C ALA A 284 43.75 -0.34 4.10
N ASP A 285 44.39 -0.08 5.24
CA ASP A 285 45.85 0.08 5.31
C ASP A 285 46.60 -1.23 5.03
N LYS A 286 46.02 -2.38 5.39
CA LYS A 286 46.64 -3.69 5.16
C LYS A 286 46.58 -4.16 3.70
N ALA A 287 45.84 -3.47 2.84
CA ALA A 287 45.69 -3.76 1.41
C ALA A 287 46.57 -2.87 0.50
N LYS A 288 47.28 -1.88 1.06
CA LYS A 288 48.21 -0.99 0.31
C LYS A 288 49.68 -1.12 0.71
N GLY A 289 49.98 -2.03 1.63
CA GLY A 289 51.34 -2.28 2.14
C GLY A 289 51.90 -3.63 1.72
N LYS A 290 52.15 -3.84 0.42
CA LYS A 290 53.05 -4.89 -0.10
C LYS A 290 53.52 -4.59 -1.51
#